data_AF-A0A4U3LYK5-F1
#
_entry.id   AF-A0A4U3LYK5-F1
#
_cell.length_a   1.000
_cell.length_b   1.000
_cell.length_c   1.000
_cell.angle_alpha   90.00
_cell.angle_beta   90.00
_cell.angle_gamma   90.00
#
_symmetry.space_group_name_H-M   'P 1'
#
loop_
_entity.id
_entity.type
_entity.pdbx_description
1 polymer ?
#
loop_
_entity_poly.entity_id
_entity_poly.type
_entity_poly.pdbx_seq_one_letter_code
_entity_poly.pdbx_strand_id
1 'polypeptide(L)'
;MALEETLRAVLVQGGTAPAALTRGFLAGLRTALADLPAGPGTAELAADLDAVLAAPAPEQPVAVVTAASPLRDALLDLAERLAPGSTSPSHDEGALWTAVHLNALRLSRREADLVRRAAEEAAVRSGAKLGRPGAAVTLHGPKDERLIPALKVDGRAVAPGLAVAVGGAPKTTGPVPAEMAAFAAMVPVLAGLDPGLHHCLQALEFSGLRGLAEPAARTGYVGHLNSRLEEVAGQRRHSGPWLESVVRLHEALCSVVHLPPAPEDSWWGEWRVACNDALSDAALDSGAGTVKFPPGRYRSVDDLTRHDIAIHYPERPGQVLACVRAWSSVHGIESPGRVIYAS
;
A
#
# COMPACT_ATOMS: atom_id res chain seq x y z
N MET A 1 17.51 20.64 8.48
CA MET A 1 16.04 20.82 8.47
C MET A 1 15.32 19.58 7.92
N ALA A 2 15.51 19.14 6.67
CA ALA A 2 14.78 17.99 6.12
C ALA A 2 15.04 16.63 6.82
N LEU A 3 16.28 16.37 7.25
CA LEU A 3 16.64 15.14 7.98
C LEU A 3 16.01 15.09 9.39
N GLU A 4 15.86 16.25 10.02
CA GLU A 4 15.33 16.40 11.37
C GLU A 4 13.81 16.21 11.41
N GLU A 5 13.09 16.75 10.42
CA GLU A 5 11.65 16.50 10.24
C GLU A 5 11.37 15.03 9.88
N THR A 6 12.21 14.42 9.04
CA THR A 6 12.11 13.00 8.68
C THR A 6 12.30 12.11 9.91
N LEU A 7 13.27 12.45 10.78
CA LEU A 7 13.52 11.69 12.00
C LEU A 7 12.42 11.86 13.05
N ARG A 8 11.87 13.08 13.21
CA ARG A 8 10.70 13.28 14.07
C ARG A 8 9.48 12.50 13.58
N ALA A 9 9.26 12.43 12.27
CA ALA A 9 8.17 11.62 11.70
C ALA A 9 8.35 10.11 11.97
N VAL A 10 9.57 9.60 11.87
CA VAL A 10 9.90 8.19 12.19
C VAL A 10 9.74 7.88 13.68
N LEU A 11 10.13 8.81 14.57
CA LEU A 11 9.98 8.65 16.02
C LEU A 11 8.51 8.64 16.46
N VAL A 12 7.65 9.43 15.81
CA VAL A 12 6.19 9.42 16.04
C VAL A 12 5.54 8.11 15.55
N GLN A 13 6.13 7.44 14.56
CA GLN A 13 5.64 6.16 14.00
C GLN A 13 6.25 4.91 14.64
N GLY A 14 7.22 5.04 15.56
CA GLY A 14 7.92 3.91 16.19
C GLY A 14 7.06 2.96 17.02
N GLY A 15 5.77 3.26 17.23
CA GLY A 15 4.82 2.42 17.96
C GLY A 15 4.31 1.18 17.21
N THR A 16 4.63 1.01 15.92
CA THR A 16 4.05 -0.07 15.09
C THR A 16 5.06 -1.01 14.42
N ALA A 17 6.36 -0.88 14.71
CA ALA A 17 7.39 -1.78 14.18
C ALA A 17 7.80 -2.87 15.22
N PRO A 18 8.31 -4.05 14.78
CA PRO A 18 8.72 -5.11 15.71
C PRO A 18 9.77 -4.60 16.69
N ALA A 19 9.48 -4.66 18.00
CA ALA A 19 10.24 -4.00 19.07
C ALA A 19 11.76 -4.28 19.10
N ALA A 20 12.22 -5.40 18.53
CA ALA A 20 13.63 -5.75 18.44
C ALA A 20 14.36 -5.08 17.26
N LEU A 21 13.66 -4.81 16.15
CA LEU A 21 14.21 -4.16 14.95
C LEU A 21 14.27 -2.64 15.11
N THR A 22 13.36 -2.04 15.89
CA THR A 22 13.35 -0.60 16.18
C THR A 22 14.48 -0.18 17.10
N ARG A 23 14.82 -0.95 18.13
CA ARG A 23 15.85 -0.52 19.10
C ARG A 23 17.26 -0.56 18.54
N GLY A 24 17.60 -1.58 17.74
CA GLY A 24 18.92 -1.68 17.09
C GLY A 24 19.13 -0.58 16.05
N PHE A 25 18.10 -0.26 15.27
CA PHE A 25 18.12 0.86 14.33
C PHE A 25 18.26 2.22 15.05
N LEU A 26 17.46 2.46 16.09
CA LEU A 26 17.51 3.70 16.88
C LEU A 26 18.85 3.86 17.62
N ALA A 27 19.44 2.76 18.11
CA ALA A 27 20.78 2.77 18.71
C ALA A 27 21.87 3.08 17.68
N GLY A 28 21.79 2.49 16.48
CA GLY A 28 22.69 2.80 15.37
C GLY A 28 22.59 4.26 14.93
N LEU A 29 21.38 4.81 14.91
CA LEU A 29 21.11 6.20 14.57
C LEU A 29 21.62 7.17 15.65
N ARG A 30 21.52 6.77 16.93
CA ARG A 30 22.10 7.50 18.06
C ARG A 30 23.63 7.53 18.04
N THR A 31 24.26 6.44 17.62
CA THR A 31 25.71 6.36 17.42
C THR A 31 26.15 7.25 16.27
N ALA A 32 25.48 7.16 15.11
CA ALA A 32 25.78 8.02 13.96
C ALA A 32 25.59 9.51 14.26
N LEU A 33 24.63 9.88 15.13
CA LEU A 33 24.41 11.24 15.59
C LEU A 33 25.54 11.75 16.50
N ALA A 34 26.23 10.87 17.23
CA ALA A 34 27.36 11.23 18.09
C ALA A 34 28.63 11.56 17.30
N ASP A 35 28.74 11.04 16.07
CA ASP A 35 29.87 11.29 15.16
C ASP A 35 29.70 12.57 14.32
N LEU A 36 28.53 13.23 14.39
CA LEU A 36 28.27 14.48 13.69
C LEU A 36 28.76 15.69 14.50
N PRO A 37 29.30 16.74 13.83
CA PRO A 37 29.69 17.98 14.49
C PRO A 37 28.45 18.66 15.10
N ALA A 38 28.60 19.18 16.33
CA ALA A 38 27.50 19.82 17.06
C ALA A 38 26.90 20.98 16.23
N GLY A 39 25.61 20.87 15.94
CA GLY A 39 24.85 21.85 15.18
C GLY A 39 23.52 22.20 15.88
N PRO A 40 22.84 23.27 15.45
CA PRO A 40 21.50 23.56 15.96
C PRO A 40 20.56 22.37 15.69
N GLY A 41 19.92 21.85 16.72
CA GLY A 41 19.00 20.71 16.67
C GLY A 41 19.60 19.33 17.00
N THR A 42 20.93 19.15 16.97
CA THR A 42 21.55 17.83 17.24
C THR A 42 21.40 17.38 18.69
N ALA A 43 21.40 18.33 19.63
CA ALA A 43 21.22 18.04 21.05
C ALA A 43 19.78 17.65 21.40
N GLU A 44 18.79 18.30 20.78
CA GLU A 44 17.37 17.98 20.98
C GLU A 44 17.03 16.61 20.38
N LEU A 45 17.52 16.33 19.17
CA LEU A 45 17.35 15.04 18.53
C LEU A 45 18.04 13.89 19.30
N ALA A 46 19.21 14.15 19.90
CA ALA A 46 19.88 13.19 20.76
C ALA A 46 19.07 12.90 22.04
N ALA A 47 18.49 13.94 22.65
CA ALA A 47 17.63 13.79 23.82
C ALA A 47 16.34 13.02 23.50
N ASP A 48 15.72 13.27 22.34
CA ASP A 48 14.53 12.53 21.88
C ASP A 48 14.85 11.05 21.63
N LEU A 49 15.99 10.75 21.00
CA LEU A 49 16.47 9.37 20.80
C LEU A 49 16.77 8.67 22.13
N ASP A 50 17.44 9.35 23.06
CA ASP A 50 17.77 8.80 24.38
C ASP A 50 16.50 8.53 25.20
N ALA A 51 15.48 9.39 25.12
CA ALA A 51 14.18 9.18 25.75
C ALA A 51 13.45 7.94 25.20
N VAL A 52 13.48 7.74 23.88
CA VAL A 52 12.86 6.56 23.24
C VAL A 52 13.64 5.28 23.53
N LEU A 53 14.97 5.33 23.61
CA LEU A 53 15.81 4.19 23.96
C LEU A 53 15.70 3.80 25.45
N ALA A 54 15.49 4.78 26.33
CA ALA A 54 15.29 4.59 27.77
C ALA A 54 13.88 4.11 28.14
N ALA A 55 12.90 4.26 27.25
CA ALA A 55 11.55 3.74 27.47
C ALA A 55 11.61 2.21 27.72
N PRO A 56 10.94 1.70 28.77
CA PRO A 56 10.82 0.27 28.97
C PRO A 56 10.18 -0.33 27.71
N ALA A 57 10.74 -1.44 27.21
CA ALA A 57 10.14 -2.13 26.08
C ALA A 57 8.67 -2.40 26.45
N PRO A 58 7.71 -2.15 25.55
CA PRO A 58 6.33 -2.59 25.81
C PRO A 58 6.42 -4.07 26.13
N GLU A 59 5.95 -4.45 27.32
CA GLU A 59 5.91 -5.85 27.73
C GLU A 59 5.29 -6.62 26.58
N GLN A 60 6.09 -7.48 25.92
CA GLN A 60 5.50 -8.45 25.02
C GLN A 60 4.49 -9.19 25.88
N PRO A 61 3.20 -9.20 25.52
CA PRO A 61 2.26 -10.04 26.22
C PRO A 61 2.84 -11.44 26.09
N VAL A 62 3.27 -11.99 27.23
CA VAL A 62 3.53 -13.42 27.38
C VAL A 62 2.38 -14.10 26.67
N ALA A 63 2.68 -15.03 25.76
CA ALA A 63 1.67 -15.79 25.05
C ALA A 63 0.81 -16.54 26.08
N VAL A 64 -0.18 -15.85 26.61
CA VAL A 64 -1.30 -16.43 27.31
C VAL A 64 -1.98 -17.22 26.21
N VAL A 65 -1.92 -18.54 26.33
CA VAL A 65 -2.81 -19.45 25.61
C VAL A 65 -4.21 -18.92 25.88
N THR A 66 -4.68 -18.10 24.94
CA THR A 66 -5.93 -17.38 25.06
C THR A 66 -7.00 -18.42 24.86
N ALA A 67 -7.87 -18.58 25.86
CA ALA A 67 -9.08 -19.36 25.69
C ALA A 67 -9.76 -18.93 24.38
N ALA A 68 -10.25 -19.89 23.60
CA ALA A 68 -10.88 -19.63 22.31
C ALA A 68 -12.00 -18.59 22.49
N SER A 69 -11.77 -17.39 21.97
CA SER A 69 -12.78 -16.34 21.89
C SER A 69 -13.68 -16.66 20.70
N PRO A 70 -15.02 -16.67 20.85
CA PRO A 70 -15.94 -16.87 19.73
C PRO A 70 -15.69 -15.87 18.58
N LEU A 71 -15.17 -14.67 18.89
CA LEU A 71 -14.79 -13.69 17.88
C LEU A 71 -13.57 -14.13 17.09
N ARG A 72 -12.53 -14.61 17.79
CA ARG A 72 -11.30 -15.09 17.16
C ARG A 72 -11.59 -16.22 16.19
N ASP A 73 -12.42 -17.19 16.58
CA ASP A 73 -12.76 -18.34 15.73
C ASP A 73 -13.55 -17.92 14.49
N ALA A 74 -14.51 -17.00 14.64
CA ALA A 74 -15.28 -16.46 13.51
C ALA A 74 -14.40 -15.66 12.53
N LEU A 75 -13.46 -14.86 13.04
CA LEU A 75 -12.54 -14.08 12.19
C LEU A 75 -11.50 -14.98 11.53
N LEU A 76 -11.04 -16.03 12.20
CA LEU A 76 -10.14 -17.02 11.64
C LEU A 76 -10.79 -17.75 10.46
N ASP A 77 -12.01 -18.24 10.65
CA ASP A 77 -12.80 -18.90 9.60
C ASP A 77 -13.06 -17.96 8.40
N LEU A 78 -13.38 -16.69 8.65
CA LEU A 78 -13.51 -15.70 7.58
C LEU A 78 -12.17 -15.47 6.85
N ALA A 79 -11.08 -15.25 7.58
CA ALA A 79 -9.77 -14.98 6.98
C ALA A 79 -9.28 -16.16 6.11
N GLU A 80 -9.42 -17.40 6.60
CA GLU A 80 -9.02 -18.60 5.86
C GLU A 80 -9.90 -18.85 4.62
N ARG A 81 -11.20 -18.54 4.66
CA ARG A 81 -12.05 -18.58 3.46
C ARG A 81 -11.62 -17.57 2.40
N LEU A 82 -11.16 -16.39 2.82
CA LEU A 82 -10.76 -15.33 1.92
C LEU A 82 -9.40 -15.60 1.31
N ALA A 83 -8.44 -16.02 2.13
CA ALA A 83 -7.05 -16.23 1.77
C ALA A 83 -6.51 -17.45 2.52
N PRO A 84 -6.72 -18.67 1.97
CA PRO A 84 -6.27 -19.90 2.62
C PRO A 84 -4.78 -19.87 2.93
N GLY A 85 -4.42 -20.22 4.17
CA GLY A 85 -3.04 -20.21 4.65
C GLY A 85 -2.48 -18.82 4.96
N SER A 86 -3.28 -17.76 4.94
CA SER A 86 -2.83 -16.41 5.32
C SER A 86 -2.82 -16.15 6.82
N THR A 87 -3.35 -17.09 7.64
CA THR A 87 -3.40 -16.93 9.09
C THR A 87 -2.37 -17.79 9.83
N SER A 88 -2.05 -17.38 11.05
CA SER A 88 -1.16 -18.10 11.96
C SER A 88 -1.88 -18.32 13.29
N PRO A 89 -1.60 -19.42 14.02
CA PRO A 89 -2.07 -19.61 15.39
C PRO A 89 -1.74 -18.43 16.33
N SER A 90 -0.67 -17.68 16.03
CA SER A 90 -0.24 -16.49 16.78
C SER A 90 -1.08 -15.24 16.53
N HIS A 91 -1.99 -15.24 15.55
CA HIS A 91 -2.84 -14.08 15.30
C HIS A 91 -3.89 -13.93 16.41
N ASP A 92 -3.95 -12.71 16.95
CA ASP A 92 -5.00 -12.27 17.85
C ASP A 92 -6.21 -11.71 17.07
N GLU A 93 -7.24 -11.30 17.80
CA GLU A 93 -8.47 -10.73 17.22
C GLU A 93 -8.19 -9.48 16.39
N GLY A 94 -7.21 -8.66 16.76
CA GLY A 94 -6.83 -7.45 16.05
C GLY A 94 -6.16 -7.74 14.72
N ALA A 95 -5.23 -8.70 14.70
CA ALA A 95 -4.56 -9.16 13.49
C ALA A 95 -5.56 -9.80 12.52
N LEU A 96 -6.45 -10.68 13.00
CA LEU A 96 -7.48 -11.31 12.17
C LEU A 96 -8.50 -10.29 11.65
N TRP A 97 -8.93 -9.35 12.50
CA TRP A 97 -9.84 -8.26 12.11
C TRP A 97 -9.26 -7.44 10.95
N THR A 98 -7.99 -7.06 11.08
CA THR A 98 -7.25 -6.32 10.05
C THR A 98 -7.13 -7.14 8.76
N ALA A 99 -6.72 -8.41 8.88
CA ALA A 99 -6.57 -9.31 7.74
C ALA A 99 -7.88 -9.53 6.97
N VAL A 100 -9.00 -9.75 7.65
CA VAL A 100 -10.32 -9.91 7.01
C VAL A 100 -10.69 -8.67 6.20
N HIS A 101 -10.50 -7.47 6.76
CA HIS A 101 -10.88 -6.24 6.08
C HIS A 101 -9.94 -5.87 4.93
N LEU A 102 -8.64 -6.14 5.05
CA LEU A 102 -7.69 -5.95 3.96
C LEU A 102 -7.93 -6.94 2.82
N ASN A 103 -8.16 -8.22 3.14
CA ASN A 103 -8.54 -9.22 2.14
C ASN A 103 -9.86 -8.86 1.44
N ALA A 104 -10.82 -8.24 2.14
CA ALA A 104 -12.05 -7.77 1.50
C ALA A 104 -11.79 -6.68 0.45
N LEU A 105 -10.71 -5.90 0.53
CA LEU A 105 -10.38 -4.87 -0.48
C LEU A 105 -10.08 -5.45 -1.86
N ARG A 106 -9.67 -6.73 -1.94
CA ARG A 106 -9.33 -7.42 -3.19
C ARG A 106 -10.52 -8.11 -3.85
N LEU A 107 -11.68 -8.12 -3.20
CA LEU A 107 -12.91 -8.71 -3.71
C LEU A 107 -13.74 -7.67 -4.47
N SER A 108 -14.70 -8.13 -5.27
CA SER A 108 -15.74 -7.23 -5.81
C SER A 108 -16.43 -6.48 -4.67
N ARG A 109 -16.92 -5.26 -4.91
CA ARG A 109 -17.63 -4.46 -3.88
C ARG A 109 -18.73 -5.26 -3.18
N ARG A 110 -19.51 -6.04 -3.93
CA ARG A 110 -20.59 -6.87 -3.39
C ARG A 110 -20.07 -7.92 -2.41
N GLU A 111 -19.02 -8.65 -2.77
CA GLU A 111 -18.45 -9.69 -1.91
C GLU A 111 -17.74 -9.08 -0.70
N ALA A 112 -17.02 -7.97 -0.90
CA ALA A 112 -16.39 -7.22 0.17
C ALA A 112 -17.40 -6.78 1.23
N ASP A 113 -18.57 -6.28 0.81
CA ASP A 113 -19.65 -5.88 1.71
C ASP A 113 -20.21 -7.04 2.53
N LEU A 114 -20.39 -8.21 1.90
CA LEU A 114 -20.87 -9.41 2.60
C LEU A 114 -19.87 -9.86 3.67
N VAL A 115 -18.58 -9.87 3.33
CA VAL A 115 -17.49 -10.27 4.24
C VAL A 115 -17.36 -9.29 5.40
N ARG A 116 -17.38 -7.99 5.12
CA ARG A 116 -17.32 -6.93 6.13
C ARG A 116 -18.50 -7.01 7.09
N ARG A 117 -19.73 -7.19 6.57
CA ARG A 117 -20.92 -7.39 7.41
C ARG A 117 -20.81 -8.62 8.29
N ALA A 118 -20.38 -9.75 7.73
CA ALA A 118 -20.18 -10.98 8.51
C ALA A 118 -19.16 -10.79 9.65
N ALA A 119 -18.07 -10.07 9.39
CA ALA A 119 -17.06 -9.75 10.40
C ALA A 119 -17.63 -8.81 11.48
N GLU A 120 -18.30 -7.72 11.08
CA GLU A 120 -18.94 -6.77 11.99
C GLU A 120 -20.02 -7.43 12.85
N GLU A 121 -20.85 -8.31 12.28
CA GLU A 121 -21.86 -9.09 13.01
C GLU A 121 -21.24 -10.09 13.99
N ALA A 122 -20.12 -10.73 13.63
CA ALA A 122 -19.37 -11.58 14.55
C ALA A 122 -18.84 -10.77 15.74
N ALA A 123 -18.24 -9.60 15.48
CA ALA A 123 -17.76 -8.68 16.51
C ALA A 123 -18.88 -8.28 17.49
N VAL A 124 -20.03 -7.82 16.97
CA VAL A 124 -21.16 -7.41 17.80
C VAL A 124 -21.71 -8.57 18.64
N ARG A 125 -21.85 -9.77 18.06
CA ARG A 125 -22.34 -10.97 18.79
C ARG A 125 -21.41 -11.37 19.93
N SER A 126 -20.11 -11.13 19.79
CA SER A 126 -19.11 -11.38 20.83
C SER A 126 -18.96 -10.24 21.84
N GLY A 127 -19.83 -9.22 21.80
CA GLY A 127 -19.78 -8.09 22.72
C GLY A 127 -18.71 -7.04 22.39
N ALA A 128 -18.02 -7.18 21.25
CA ALA A 128 -17.06 -6.19 20.81
C ALA A 128 -17.75 -4.91 20.31
N LYS A 129 -17.05 -3.78 20.44
CA LYS A 129 -17.53 -2.45 20.05
C LYS A 129 -16.75 -1.93 18.86
N LEU A 130 -17.48 -1.61 17.80
CA LEU A 130 -16.93 -0.95 16.62
C LEU A 130 -16.74 0.55 16.89
N GLY A 131 -15.65 1.09 16.37
CA GLY A 131 -15.30 2.50 16.50
C GLY A 131 -14.90 3.14 15.17
N ARG A 132 -14.60 4.44 15.23
CA ARG A 132 -14.01 5.17 14.11
C ARG A 132 -12.48 5.09 14.19
N PRO A 133 -11.79 4.95 13.05
CA PRO A 133 -10.34 5.13 13.00
C PRO A 133 -9.92 6.51 13.51
N GLY A 134 -8.75 6.59 14.15
CA GLY A 134 -8.15 7.85 14.57
C GLY A 134 -7.45 8.59 13.42
N ALA A 135 -7.01 9.82 13.68
CA ALA A 135 -6.32 10.65 12.67
C ALA A 135 -5.02 9.98 12.14
N ALA A 136 -4.23 9.33 13.01
CA ALA A 136 -3.00 8.64 12.63
C ALA A 136 -3.18 7.42 11.70
N VAL A 137 -4.42 6.94 11.56
CA VAL A 137 -4.80 5.81 10.69
C VAL A 137 -5.82 6.25 9.64
N THR A 138 -5.83 7.54 9.31
CA THR A 138 -6.63 8.10 8.23
C THR A 138 -5.69 8.48 7.09
N LEU A 139 -5.80 7.73 6.00
CA LEU A 139 -5.15 7.97 4.73
C LEU A 139 -5.87 9.10 3.99
N HIS A 140 -5.21 9.68 3.00
CA HIS A 140 -5.83 10.70 2.17
C HIS A 140 -6.21 10.15 0.80
N GLY A 141 -7.39 10.54 0.31
CA GLY A 141 -7.89 10.10 -0.99
C GLY A 141 -9.03 10.95 -1.51
N PRO A 142 -9.56 10.63 -2.70
CA PRO A 142 -10.58 11.43 -3.38
C PRO A 142 -11.97 11.28 -2.75
N LYS A 143 -12.16 10.28 -1.89
CA LYS A 143 -13.44 10.01 -1.20
C LYS A 143 -13.21 9.57 0.23
N ASP A 144 -14.14 9.94 1.10
CA ASP A 144 -14.21 9.43 2.47
C ASP A 144 -14.63 7.95 2.42
N GLU A 145 -13.80 7.06 2.95
CA GLU A 145 -14.08 5.63 2.98
C GLU A 145 -13.51 4.97 4.24
N ARG A 146 -14.32 4.17 4.93
CA ARG A 146 -13.84 3.38 6.06
C ARG A 146 -13.37 2.02 5.55
N LEU A 147 -12.05 1.80 5.55
CA LEU A 147 -11.46 0.54 5.06
C LEU A 147 -11.52 -0.55 6.13
N ILE A 148 -11.18 -0.20 7.37
CA ILE A 148 -11.17 -1.08 8.53
C ILE A 148 -11.79 -0.32 9.71
N PRO A 149 -12.91 -0.77 10.31
CA PRO A 149 -13.42 -0.15 11.52
C PRO A 149 -12.44 -0.36 12.69
N ALA A 150 -12.41 0.57 13.65
CA ALA A 150 -11.69 0.30 14.90
C ALA A 150 -12.45 -0.76 15.71
N LEU A 151 -11.73 -1.60 16.45
CA LEU A 151 -12.32 -2.69 17.24
C LEU A 151 -11.88 -2.61 18.70
N LYS A 152 -12.85 -2.68 19.62
CA LYS A 152 -12.62 -2.85 21.05
C LYS A 152 -13.27 -4.12 21.56
N VAL A 153 -12.53 -4.93 22.30
CA VAL A 153 -13.02 -6.15 22.97
C VAL A 153 -12.83 -5.95 24.47
N ASP A 154 -13.88 -6.14 25.26
CA ASP A 154 -13.88 -5.92 26.73
C ASP A 154 -13.30 -4.56 27.16
N GLY A 155 -13.56 -3.52 26.38
CA GLY A 155 -13.07 -2.15 26.63
C GLY A 155 -11.63 -1.89 26.19
N ARG A 156 -10.85 -2.91 25.81
CA ARG A 156 -9.51 -2.79 25.26
C ARG A 156 -9.55 -2.57 23.76
N ALA A 157 -8.78 -1.62 23.24
CA ALA A 157 -8.58 -1.46 21.80
C ALA A 157 -7.70 -2.60 21.28
N VAL A 158 -8.24 -3.40 20.35
CA VAL A 158 -7.54 -4.53 19.71
C VAL A 158 -7.19 -4.23 18.26
N ALA A 159 -7.93 -3.34 17.59
CA ALA A 159 -7.56 -2.82 16.27
C ALA A 159 -7.83 -1.30 16.18
N PRO A 160 -6.87 -0.50 15.68
CA PRO A 160 -7.03 0.96 15.58
C PRO A 160 -7.97 1.40 14.45
N GLY A 161 -8.26 0.51 13.49
CA GLY A 161 -8.99 0.82 12.26
C GLY A 161 -8.12 1.53 11.22
N LEU A 162 -8.70 1.76 10.04
CA LEU A 162 -8.09 2.44 8.89
C LEU A 162 -9.19 3.11 8.07
N ALA A 163 -9.00 4.38 7.71
CA ALA A 163 -9.91 5.12 6.83
C ALA A 163 -9.14 5.84 5.73
N VAL A 164 -9.86 6.26 4.69
CA VAL A 164 -9.45 7.25 3.71
C VAL A 164 -10.35 8.48 3.93
N ALA A 165 -9.77 9.68 3.89
CA ALA A 165 -10.52 10.93 3.99
C ALA A 165 -10.09 11.93 2.92
N VAL A 166 -11.05 12.73 2.45
CA VAL A 166 -10.82 13.83 1.50
C VAL A 166 -9.99 14.95 2.14
N GLY A 167 -10.20 15.17 3.44
CA GLY A 167 -9.49 16.17 4.22
C GLY A 167 -8.02 15.79 4.43
N GLY A 168 -7.13 16.39 3.63
CA GLY A 168 -5.68 16.34 3.86
C GLY A 168 -4.85 15.67 2.77
N ALA A 169 -5.44 15.36 1.59
CA ALA A 169 -4.65 14.98 0.42
C ALA A 169 -3.44 15.90 0.31
N PRO A 170 -2.20 15.36 0.27
CA PRO A 170 -1.01 16.19 0.26
C PRO A 170 -1.21 17.19 -0.87
N LYS A 171 -1.17 18.49 -0.54
CA LYS A 171 -1.15 19.52 -1.58
C LYS A 171 0.10 19.22 -2.39
N THR A 172 -0.06 18.57 -3.53
CA THR A 172 1.05 18.24 -4.40
C THR A 172 1.66 19.55 -4.83
N THR A 173 2.83 19.88 -4.31
CA THR A 173 3.63 20.98 -4.80
C THR A 173 4.21 20.53 -6.14
N GLY A 174 3.47 20.72 -7.22
CA GLY A 174 3.92 20.34 -8.56
C GLY A 174 2.83 19.71 -9.43
N PRO A 175 3.18 19.30 -10.66
CA PRO A 175 2.23 18.84 -11.67
C PRO A 175 1.89 17.35 -11.57
N VAL A 176 1.95 16.75 -10.38
CA VAL A 176 1.59 15.34 -10.18
C VAL A 176 0.06 15.20 -10.26
N PRO A 177 -0.50 14.26 -11.04
CA PRO A 177 -1.94 13.99 -11.03
C PRO A 177 -2.43 13.62 -9.61
N ALA A 178 -3.57 14.18 -9.20
CA ALA A 178 -4.01 14.14 -7.81
C ALA A 178 -4.34 12.72 -7.32
N GLU A 179 -4.99 11.92 -8.17
CA GLU A 179 -5.35 10.52 -7.91
C GLU A 179 -4.08 9.67 -7.72
N MET A 180 -3.08 9.85 -8.58
CA MET A 180 -1.80 9.16 -8.47
C MET A 180 -1.05 9.56 -7.21
N ALA A 181 -1.04 10.85 -6.85
CA ALA A 181 -0.40 11.31 -5.63
C ALA A 181 -1.07 10.77 -4.37
N ALA A 182 -2.40 10.76 -4.34
CA ALA A 182 -3.18 10.17 -3.25
C ALA A 182 -2.88 8.68 -3.12
N PHE A 183 -2.89 7.94 -4.23
CA PHE A 183 -2.58 6.50 -4.21
C PHE A 183 -1.13 6.24 -3.79
N ALA A 184 -0.18 7.02 -4.28
CA ALA A 184 1.22 6.91 -3.90
C ALA A 184 1.44 7.11 -2.39
N ALA A 185 0.66 7.99 -1.75
CA ALA A 185 0.71 8.17 -0.30
C ALA A 185 0.13 6.96 0.47
N MET A 186 -0.85 6.25 -0.09
CA MET A 186 -1.51 5.12 0.56
C MET A 186 -0.74 3.81 0.41
N VAL A 187 -0.14 3.56 -0.75
CA VAL A 187 0.50 2.28 -1.08
C VAL A 187 1.54 1.86 -0.03
N PRO A 188 2.46 2.71 0.46
CA PRO A 188 3.43 2.31 1.48
C PRO A 188 2.79 1.84 2.79
N VAL A 189 1.68 2.47 3.21
CA VAL A 189 0.95 2.08 4.42
C VAL A 189 0.28 0.72 4.20
N LEU A 190 -0.40 0.56 3.07
CA LEU A 190 -1.07 -0.70 2.73
C LEU A 190 -0.07 -1.85 2.56
N ALA A 191 1.08 -1.61 1.95
CA ALA A 191 2.19 -2.56 1.84
C ALA A 191 2.78 -2.98 3.20
N GLY A 192 2.67 -2.13 4.22
CA GLY A 192 3.05 -2.46 5.59
C GLY A 192 2.01 -3.31 6.33
N LEU A 193 0.74 -3.26 5.92
CA LEU A 193 -0.39 -3.89 6.60
C LEU A 193 -0.87 -5.18 5.92
N ASP A 194 -0.76 -5.27 4.59
CA ASP A 194 -1.27 -6.38 3.79
C ASP A 194 -0.12 -7.26 3.28
N PRO A 195 0.12 -8.43 3.91
CA PRO A 195 1.18 -9.34 3.49
C PRO A 195 0.90 -10.01 2.14
N GLY A 196 -0.32 -9.94 1.61
CA GLY A 196 -0.70 -10.50 0.31
C GLY A 196 -0.31 -9.63 -0.88
N LEU A 197 0.16 -8.40 -0.63
CA LEU A 197 0.59 -7.49 -1.68
C LEU A 197 1.95 -7.88 -2.26
N HIS A 198 2.04 -7.80 -3.58
CA HIS A 198 3.26 -7.97 -4.35
C HIS A 198 3.51 -6.71 -5.17
N HIS A 199 4.77 -6.44 -5.50
CA HIS A 199 5.11 -5.54 -6.59
C HIS A 199 5.67 -6.34 -7.76
N CYS A 200 5.46 -5.82 -8.96
CA CYS A 200 6.06 -6.34 -10.18
C CYS A 200 6.80 -5.27 -10.97
N LEU A 201 7.15 -4.13 -10.37
CA LEU A 201 7.79 -3.00 -11.04
C LEU A 201 9.06 -3.39 -11.81
N GLN A 202 9.10 -3.14 -13.13
CA GLN A 202 10.18 -3.63 -14.00
C GLN A 202 11.56 -3.15 -13.54
N ALA A 203 11.64 -1.91 -13.05
CA ALA A 203 12.89 -1.28 -12.63
C ALA A 203 13.52 -1.94 -11.39
N LEU A 204 12.76 -2.72 -10.62
CA LEU A 204 13.23 -3.44 -9.44
C LEU A 204 13.24 -4.95 -9.67
N GLU A 205 12.30 -5.45 -10.46
CA GLU A 205 12.13 -6.86 -10.77
C GLU A 205 11.82 -7.01 -12.26
N PHE A 206 12.84 -7.38 -13.04
CA PHE A 206 12.78 -7.38 -14.50
C PHE A 206 11.70 -8.32 -15.04
N SER A 207 11.57 -9.50 -14.42
CA SER A 207 10.54 -10.49 -14.76
C SER A 207 10.18 -11.26 -13.49
N GLY A 208 9.13 -10.80 -12.80
CA GLY A 208 8.70 -11.48 -11.59
C GLY A 208 7.75 -10.67 -10.73
N LEU A 209 7.41 -11.30 -9.61
CA LEU A 209 6.57 -10.77 -8.55
C LEU A 209 7.34 -10.90 -7.25
N ARG A 210 7.36 -9.86 -6.43
CA ARG A 210 8.02 -9.88 -5.13
C ARG A 210 7.08 -9.38 -4.05
N GLY A 211 6.94 -10.16 -2.98
CA GLY A 211 6.04 -9.85 -1.88
C GLY A 211 6.51 -8.62 -1.12
N LEU A 212 5.60 -7.67 -0.89
CA LEU A 212 5.85 -6.44 -0.12
C LEU A 212 5.83 -6.69 1.40
N ALA A 213 5.49 -7.90 1.83
CA ALA A 213 5.75 -8.36 3.19
C ALA A 213 7.27 -8.41 3.51
N GLU A 214 8.12 -8.62 2.49
CA GLU A 214 9.57 -8.64 2.66
C GLU A 214 10.10 -7.21 2.89
N PRO A 215 10.77 -6.92 4.03
CA PRO A 215 11.20 -5.56 4.36
C PRO A 215 12.14 -4.92 3.33
N ALA A 216 13.03 -5.71 2.72
CA ALA A 216 13.95 -5.23 1.69
C ALA A 216 13.21 -4.86 0.40
N ALA A 217 12.28 -5.72 -0.05
CA ALA A 217 11.43 -5.45 -1.20
C ALA A 217 10.57 -4.20 -1.00
N ARG A 218 9.93 -4.08 0.17
CA ARG A 218 9.12 -2.92 0.53
C ARG A 218 9.92 -1.63 0.54
N THR A 219 11.08 -1.62 1.20
CA THR A 219 11.96 -0.44 1.25
C THR A 219 12.42 -0.03 -0.15
N GLY A 220 12.84 -0.99 -0.99
CA GLY A 220 13.26 -0.72 -2.36
C GLY A 220 12.12 -0.17 -3.22
N TYR A 221 10.93 -0.76 -3.11
CA TYR A 221 9.72 -0.29 -3.80
C TYR A 221 9.35 1.14 -3.39
N VAL A 222 9.25 1.42 -2.09
CA VAL A 222 8.87 2.75 -1.58
C VAL A 222 9.89 3.80 -1.99
N GLY A 223 11.19 3.49 -1.95
CA GLY A 223 12.24 4.37 -2.44
C GLY A 223 12.06 4.71 -3.93
N HIS A 224 11.76 3.71 -4.76
CA HIS A 224 11.52 3.93 -6.18
C HIS A 224 10.25 4.75 -6.46
N LEU A 225 9.17 4.48 -5.73
CA LEU A 225 7.92 5.25 -5.84
C LEU A 225 8.16 6.73 -5.51
N ASN A 226 8.90 7.03 -4.45
CA ASN A 226 9.26 8.40 -4.07
C ASN A 226 10.10 9.08 -5.16
N SER A 227 11.08 8.38 -5.73
CA SER A 227 11.86 8.92 -6.85
C SER A 227 10.99 9.23 -8.08
N ARG A 228 9.95 8.45 -8.37
CA ARG A 228 9.00 8.76 -9.46
C ARG A 228 8.13 9.96 -9.16
N LEU A 229 7.69 10.13 -7.93
CA LEU A 229 6.97 11.34 -7.51
C LEU A 229 7.83 12.58 -7.67
N GLU A 230 9.09 12.53 -7.23
CA GLU A 230 10.06 13.62 -7.38
C GLU A 230 10.35 13.93 -8.85
N GLU A 231 10.50 12.89 -9.68
CA GLU A 231 10.70 13.04 -11.13
C GLU A 231 9.54 13.80 -11.76
N VAL A 232 8.28 13.42 -11.49
CA VAL A 232 7.09 14.13 -12.00
C VAL A 232 7.03 15.56 -11.46
N ALA A 233 7.28 15.75 -10.16
CA ALA A 233 7.24 17.04 -9.50
C ALA A 233 8.26 18.04 -10.09
N GLY A 234 9.41 17.54 -10.53
CA GLY A 234 10.48 18.33 -11.12
C GLY A 234 10.27 18.70 -12.60
N GLN A 235 9.29 18.11 -13.30
CA GLN A 235 9.04 18.42 -14.70
C GLN A 235 8.12 19.63 -14.88
N ARG A 236 8.19 20.26 -16.06
CA ARG A 236 7.21 21.27 -16.48
C ARG A 236 5.92 20.58 -16.94
N ARG A 237 4.79 20.92 -16.31
CA ARG A 237 3.44 20.43 -16.72
C ARG A 237 3.22 20.63 -18.22
N HIS A 238 2.50 19.69 -18.85
CA HIS A 238 2.16 19.71 -20.27
C HIS A 238 3.37 19.59 -21.23
N SER A 239 4.46 18.96 -20.79
CA SER A 239 5.60 18.64 -21.65
C SER A 239 5.71 17.14 -21.90
N GLY A 240 6.41 16.73 -22.97
CA GLY A 240 6.74 15.32 -23.22
C GLY A 240 7.45 14.65 -22.04
N PRO A 241 8.54 15.23 -21.50
CA PRO A 241 9.21 14.69 -20.32
C PRO A 241 8.32 14.55 -19.08
N TRP A 242 7.34 15.46 -18.92
CA TRP A 242 6.34 15.31 -17.87
C TRP A 242 5.39 14.14 -18.13
N LEU A 243 4.90 13.97 -19.35
CA LEU A 243 4.06 12.81 -19.68
C LEU A 243 4.84 11.49 -19.49
N GLU A 244 6.10 11.43 -19.91
CA GLU A 244 6.96 10.27 -19.72
C GLU A 244 7.15 9.92 -18.23
N SER A 245 7.36 10.92 -17.37
CA SER A 245 7.48 10.68 -15.93
C SER A 245 6.15 10.24 -15.31
N VAL A 246 5.01 10.77 -15.79
CA VAL A 246 3.68 10.33 -15.36
C VAL A 246 3.41 8.88 -15.79
N VAL A 247 3.84 8.45 -16.99
CA VAL A 247 3.76 7.03 -17.42
C VAL A 247 4.57 6.12 -16.48
N ARG A 248 5.76 6.56 -16.04
CA ARG A 248 6.58 5.79 -15.09
C ARG A 248 6.00 5.74 -13.69
N LEU A 249 5.38 6.83 -13.22
CA LEU A 249 4.65 6.84 -11.96
C LEU A 249 3.43 5.93 -12.02
N HIS A 250 2.70 5.94 -13.13
CA HIS A 250 1.60 5.02 -13.41
C HIS A 250 2.06 3.56 -13.32
N GLU A 251 3.19 3.20 -13.94
CA GLU A 251 3.76 1.85 -13.82
C GLU A 251 4.07 1.50 -12.36
N ALA A 252 4.73 2.40 -11.63
CA ALA A 252 5.06 2.17 -10.22
C ALA A 252 3.80 1.83 -9.40
N LEU A 253 2.73 2.63 -9.54
CA LEU A 253 1.47 2.43 -8.83
C LEU A 253 0.73 1.17 -9.27
N CYS A 254 0.59 0.94 -10.58
CA CYS A 254 -0.16 -0.21 -11.12
C CYS A 254 0.61 -1.53 -11.01
N SER A 255 1.90 -1.48 -10.65
CA SER A 255 2.70 -2.68 -10.38
C SER A 255 2.41 -3.33 -9.02
N VAL A 256 1.69 -2.66 -8.12
CA VAL A 256 1.28 -3.22 -6.83
C VAL A 256 -0.04 -3.98 -6.99
N VAL A 257 0.02 -5.28 -6.73
CA VAL A 257 -1.08 -6.21 -7.03
C VAL A 257 -1.21 -7.30 -5.97
N HIS A 258 -2.43 -7.83 -5.83
CA HIS A 258 -2.66 -9.17 -5.28
C HIS A 258 -2.43 -10.24 -6.36
N LEU A 259 -2.32 -11.49 -5.92
CA LEU A 259 -2.26 -12.65 -6.80
C LEU A 259 -3.45 -13.58 -6.49
N PRO A 260 -4.40 -13.75 -7.45
CA PRO A 260 -4.53 -13.02 -8.71
C PRO A 260 -4.84 -11.51 -8.50
N PRO A 261 -4.63 -10.64 -9.51
CA PRO A 261 -5.01 -9.23 -9.41
C PRO A 261 -6.49 -9.07 -9.09
N ALA A 262 -6.80 -8.11 -8.21
CA ALA A 262 -8.16 -7.79 -7.83
C ALA A 262 -8.99 -7.32 -9.06
N PRO A 263 -10.31 -7.64 -9.11
CA PRO A 263 -11.18 -7.25 -10.22
C PRO A 263 -11.35 -5.73 -10.28
N GLU A 264 -11.80 -5.21 -11.43
CA GLU A 264 -11.97 -3.76 -11.66
C GLU A 264 -12.97 -3.11 -10.69
N ASP A 265 -14.00 -3.84 -10.27
CA ASP A 265 -15.02 -3.39 -9.30
C ASP A 265 -14.61 -3.66 -7.84
N SER A 266 -13.34 -3.94 -7.58
CA SER A 266 -12.80 -3.97 -6.21
C SER A 266 -12.29 -2.61 -5.79
N TRP A 267 -11.96 -2.45 -4.50
CA TRP A 267 -11.31 -1.22 -4.03
C TRP A 267 -9.98 -0.97 -4.75
N TRP A 268 -9.16 -2.00 -4.93
CA TRP A 268 -7.90 -1.89 -5.67
C TRP A 268 -8.10 -1.67 -7.17
N GLY A 269 -9.15 -2.26 -7.75
CA GLY A 269 -9.53 -2.08 -9.14
C GLY A 269 -9.91 -0.63 -9.44
N GLU A 270 -10.75 -0.03 -8.60
CA GLU A 270 -11.14 1.38 -8.72
C GLU A 270 -9.94 2.33 -8.68
N TRP A 271 -8.94 2.06 -7.83
CA TRP A 271 -7.71 2.86 -7.79
C TRP A 271 -6.85 2.72 -9.04
N ARG A 272 -6.80 1.51 -9.61
CA ARG A 272 -6.12 1.28 -10.90
C ARG A 272 -6.83 2.02 -12.03
N VAL A 273 -8.16 1.98 -12.07
CA VAL A 273 -8.97 2.74 -13.04
C VAL A 273 -8.73 4.24 -12.86
N ALA A 274 -8.77 4.77 -11.64
CA ALA A 274 -8.48 6.17 -11.38
C ALA A 274 -7.06 6.60 -11.84
N CYS A 275 -6.06 5.72 -11.68
CA CYS A 275 -4.72 5.97 -12.21
C CYS A 275 -4.67 5.94 -13.74
N ASN A 276 -5.43 5.05 -14.40
CA ASN A 276 -5.54 5.00 -15.86
C ASN A 276 -6.21 6.26 -16.40
N ASP A 277 -7.27 6.73 -15.75
CA ASP A 277 -8.00 7.94 -16.12
C ASP A 277 -7.08 9.16 -15.96
N ALA A 278 -6.39 9.28 -14.81
CA ALA A 278 -5.41 10.34 -14.57
C ALA A 278 -4.25 10.35 -15.59
N LEU A 279 -3.78 9.19 -16.06
CA LEU A 279 -2.77 9.11 -17.12
C LEU A 279 -3.35 9.53 -18.47
N SER A 280 -4.59 9.15 -18.78
CA SER A 280 -5.29 9.53 -20.00
C SER A 280 -5.48 11.04 -20.06
N ASP A 281 -5.94 11.63 -18.96
CA ASP A 281 -6.10 13.06 -18.80
C ASP A 281 -4.75 13.77 -18.94
N ALA A 282 -3.67 13.26 -18.31
CA ALA A 282 -2.34 13.81 -18.48
C ALA A 282 -1.85 13.77 -19.95
N ALA A 283 -2.14 12.69 -20.68
CA ALA A 283 -1.80 12.58 -22.09
C ALA A 283 -2.55 13.63 -22.93
N LEU A 284 -3.88 13.73 -22.73
CA LEU A 284 -4.74 14.73 -23.39
C LEU A 284 -4.28 16.17 -23.07
N ASP A 285 -4.07 16.46 -21.79
CA ASP A 285 -3.61 17.76 -21.28
C ASP A 285 -2.25 18.16 -21.85
N SER A 286 -1.35 17.20 -22.07
CA SER A 286 -0.01 17.49 -22.59
C SER A 286 0.01 17.81 -24.08
N GLY A 287 -0.90 17.21 -24.86
CA GLY A 287 -0.82 17.18 -26.32
C GLY A 287 0.47 16.56 -26.88
N ALA A 288 1.32 15.97 -26.04
CA ALA A 288 2.67 15.52 -26.38
C ALA A 288 2.74 14.03 -26.75
N GLY A 289 1.66 13.28 -26.50
CA GLY A 289 1.62 11.84 -26.74
C GLY A 289 0.26 11.20 -26.59
N THR A 290 0.23 9.88 -26.81
CA THR A 290 -0.96 9.04 -26.68
C THR A 290 -0.65 7.85 -25.77
N VAL A 291 -1.64 7.40 -24.99
CA VAL A 291 -1.54 6.22 -24.13
C VAL A 291 -2.63 5.21 -24.48
N LYS A 292 -2.36 3.91 -24.30
CA LYS A 292 -3.31 2.81 -24.50
C LYS A 292 -3.15 1.78 -23.40
N PHE A 293 -4.26 1.32 -22.84
CA PHE A 293 -4.31 0.27 -21.82
C PHE A 293 -4.70 -1.04 -22.49
N PRO A 294 -3.79 -2.01 -22.65
CA PRO A 294 -4.08 -3.23 -23.41
C PRO A 294 -5.07 -4.13 -22.64
N PRO A 295 -6.31 -4.33 -23.13
CA PRO A 295 -7.31 -5.13 -22.44
C PRO A 295 -7.51 -6.50 -23.08
N GLY A 296 -8.39 -7.33 -22.50
CA GLY A 296 -8.93 -8.51 -23.18
C GLY A 296 -8.01 -9.73 -23.17
N ARG A 297 -7.82 -10.38 -24.32
CA ARG A 297 -6.97 -11.58 -24.44
C ARG A 297 -5.54 -11.19 -24.74
N TYR A 298 -4.59 -11.88 -24.12
CA TYR A 298 -3.17 -11.63 -24.28
C TYR A 298 -2.71 -11.70 -25.74
N ARG A 299 -3.19 -12.68 -26.50
CA ARG A 299 -2.90 -12.85 -27.94
C ARG A 299 -3.39 -11.70 -28.83
N SER A 300 -4.23 -10.81 -28.31
CA SER A 300 -4.77 -9.66 -29.04
C SER A 300 -4.01 -8.37 -28.75
N VAL A 301 -3.02 -8.41 -27.85
CA VAL A 301 -2.27 -7.25 -27.39
C VAL A 301 -0.76 -7.50 -27.27
N ASP A 302 -0.28 -8.68 -27.69
CA ASP A 302 1.12 -9.09 -27.55
C ASP A 302 2.09 -8.27 -28.43
N ASP A 303 1.55 -7.63 -29.47
CA ASP A 303 2.26 -6.64 -30.28
C ASP A 303 2.49 -5.33 -29.52
N LEU A 304 1.58 -4.94 -28.63
CA LEU A 304 1.62 -3.70 -27.84
C LEU A 304 2.38 -3.82 -26.52
N THR A 305 2.69 -5.03 -26.05
CA THR A 305 3.26 -5.27 -24.71
C THR A 305 4.63 -5.94 -24.73
N ARG A 306 5.43 -5.71 -23.68
CA ARG A 306 6.73 -6.36 -23.47
C ARG A 306 6.98 -6.58 -21.97
N HIS A 307 7.75 -7.62 -21.65
CA HIS A 307 8.11 -8.03 -20.28
C HIS A 307 6.89 -8.41 -19.42
N ASP A 308 5.88 -8.99 -20.05
CA ASP A 308 4.62 -9.38 -19.41
C ASP A 308 4.80 -10.48 -18.37
N ILE A 309 3.89 -10.52 -17.40
CA ILE A 309 3.96 -11.42 -16.26
C ILE A 309 2.88 -12.48 -16.42
N ALA A 310 3.33 -13.72 -16.65
CA ALA A 310 2.48 -14.89 -16.63
C ALA A 310 2.19 -15.30 -15.19
N ILE A 311 0.91 -15.49 -14.85
CA ILE A 311 0.53 -16.15 -13.59
C ILE A 311 -0.36 -17.34 -13.86
N HIS A 312 -0.22 -18.38 -13.04
CA HIS A 312 -1.10 -19.53 -13.11
C HIS A 312 -2.48 -19.16 -12.56
N TYR A 313 -3.45 -19.01 -13.47
CA TYR A 313 -4.83 -18.69 -13.11
C TYR A 313 -5.81 -19.42 -14.04
N PRO A 314 -6.11 -20.71 -13.74
CA PRO A 314 -6.79 -21.61 -14.68
C PRO A 314 -8.24 -21.24 -14.97
N GLU A 315 -8.85 -20.37 -14.17
CA GLU A 315 -10.23 -19.91 -14.34
C GLU A 315 -10.41 -19.01 -15.58
N ARG A 316 -9.33 -18.35 -16.05
CA ARG A 316 -9.38 -17.34 -17.12
C ARG A 316 -8.21 -17.43 -18.10
N PRO A 317 -7.93 -18.59 -18.73
CA PRO A 317 -6.71 -18.81 -19.51
C PRO A 317 -6.56 -17.84 -20.68
N GLY A 318 -5.37 -17.26 -20.82
CA GLY A 318 -5.02 -16.29 -21.85
C GLY A 318 -5.63 -14.89 -21.68
N GLN A 319 -6.31 -14.62 -20.56
CA GLN A 319 -6.88 -13.30 -20.27
C GLN A 319 -5.83 -12.37 -19.66
N VAL A 320 -5.82 -11.11 -20.10
CA VAL A 320 -5.14 -10.00 -19.41
C VAL A 320 -5.91 -9.69 -18.13
N LEU A 321 -5.22 -9.80 -16.99
CA LEU A 321 -5.78 -9.63 -15.67
C LEU A 321 -5.54 -8.22 -15.11
N ALA A 322 -4.44 -7.58 -15.51
CA ALA A 322 -4.13 -6.21 -15.13
C ALA A 322 -3.17 -5.55 -16.14
N CYS A 323 -3.41 -4.28 -16.44
CA CYS A 323 -2.43 -3.42 -17.11
C CYS A 323 -1.48 -2.84 -16.04
N VAL A 324 -0.20 -3.22 -16.10
CA VAL A 324 0.86 -2.73 -15.21
C VAL A 324 1.48 -1.46 -15.76
N ARG A 325 1.72 -1.40 -17.07
CA ARG A 325 2.18 -0.19 -17.78
C ARG A 325 1.34 0.01 -19.02
N ALA A 326 0.84 1.23 -19.22
CA ALA A 326 0.20 1.60 -20.48
C ALA A 326 1.22 1.60 -21.62
N TRP A 327 0.81 1.15 -22.81
CA TRP A 327 1.55 1.49 -24.01
C TRP A 327 1.50 3.02 -24.19
N SER A 328 2.60 3.65 -24.58
CA SER A 328 2.64 5.09 -24.80
C SER A 328 3.46 5.45 -26.02
N SER A 329 3.04 6.49 -26.74
CA SER A 329 3.87 7.16 -27.76
C SER A 329 3.99 8.63 -27.38
N VAL A 330 5.20 9.07 -27.03
CA VAL A 330 5.49 10.46 -26.66
C VAL A 330 6.49 11.01 -27.66
N HIS A 331 6.13 12.10 -28.35
CA HIS A 331 6.94 12.65 -29.45
C HIS A 331 7.40 11.62 -30.50
N GLY A 332 6.57 10.60 -30.76
CA GLY A 332 6.87 9.54 -31.72
C GLY A 332 7.79 8.43 -31.18
N ILE A 333 8.23 8.50 -29.93
CA ILE A 333 8.95 7.41 -29.26
C ILE A 333 7.93 6.50 -28.58
N GLU A 334 7.83 5.28 -29.07
CA GLU A 334 6.95 4.27 -28.52
C GLU A 334 7.61 3.54 -27.35
N SER A 335 6.86 3.40 -26.26
CA SER A 335 7.18 2.55 -25.12
C SER A 335 6.12 1.46 -25.00
N PRO A 336 6.51 0.17 -25.03
CA PRO A 336 5.57 -0.93 -24.96
C PRO A 336 4.87 -0.97 -23.60
N GLY A 337 3.60 -1.36 -23.62
CA GLY A 337 2.85 -1.64 -22.40
C GLY A 337 3.39 -2.88 -21.68
N ARG A 338 2.81 -3.17 -20.52
CA ARG A 338 3.14 -4.36 -19.74
C ARG A 338 1.90 -4.83 -19.00
N VAL A 339 1.64 -6.13 -19.04
CA VAL A 339 0.44 -6.73 -18.45
C VAL A 339 0.75 -7.93 -17.57
N ILE A 340 -0.17 -8.23 -16.65
CA ILE A 340 -0.28 -9.54 -16.01
C ILE A 340 -1.34 -10.33 -16.77
N TYR A 341 -1.03 -11.56 -17.15
CA TYR A 341 -1.98 -12.44 -17.84
C TYR A 341 -2.02 -13.84 -17.24
N ALA A 342 -3.16 -14.50 -17.39
CA ALA A 342 -3.36 -15.89 -17.00
C ALA A 342 -2.71 -16.83 -18.03
N SER A 343 -1.67 -17.56 -17.64
CA SER A 343 -1.01 -18.57 -18.48
C SER A 343 -1.72 -19.92 -18.45
#